data_AF-A0A967Z9A1-F1
#
_entry.id   AF-A0A967Z9A1-F1
#
_cell.length_a   1.000
_cell.length_b   1.000
_cell.length_c   1.000
_cell.angle_alpha   90.00
_cell.angle_beta   90.00
_cell.angle_gamma   90.00
#
_symmetry.space_group_name_H-M   'P 1'
#
loop_
_entity.id
_entity.type
_entity.pdbx_description
1 polymer ?
#
loop_
_entity_poly.entity_id
_entity_poly.type
_entity_poly.pdbx_seq_one_letter_code
_entity_poly.pdbx_strand_id
1 'polypeptide(L)'
;MRGRLKFLAETSAPPYFAPSTGGSDARSTLVGDFEMRDVEIIDARALDEVFSLDTHGFELRTLPEAGDLYNQDDITQRHEPQCRELVTSATGASRVHIFDHTWRS
;
A
#
# COMPACT_ATOMS: atom_id res chain seq x y z
N MET A 1 9.80 16.44 -4.88
CA MET A 1 9.95 17.19 -3.60
C MET A 1 10.95 16.49 -2.71
N ARG A 2 11.51 17.14 -1.68
CA ARG A 2 12.33 16.43 -0.67
C ARG A 2 11.49 16.17 0.59
N GLY A 3 11.66 15.00 1.18
CA GLY A 3 11.00 14.60 2.41
C GLY A 3 11.96 13.93 3.37
N ARG A 4 11.71 14.11 4.66
CA ARG A 4 12.48 13.48 5.72
C ARG A 4 11.74 12.24 6.22
N LEU A 5 12.20 11.05 5.83
CA LEU A 5 11.54 9.78 6.13
C LEU A 5 12.35 8.96 7.13
N LYS A 6 11.64 8.14 7.92
CA LYS A 6 12.22 7.25 8.93
C LYS A 6 12.54 5.90 8.29
N PHE A 7 13.79 5.48 8.36
CA PHE A 7 14.27 4.18 7.89
C PHE A 7 14.85 3.38 9.06
N LEU A 8 14.81 2.05 8.94
CA LEU A 8 15.60 1.19 9.82
C LEU A 8 17.08 1.50 9.55
N ALA A 9 17.85 1.78 10.60
CA ALA A 9 19.28 2.03 10.45
C ALA A 9 19.98 0.76 9.97
N GLU A 10 20.96 0.89 9.08
CA GLU A 10 21.71 -0.26 8.54
C GLU A 10 22.44 -1.05 9.63
N THR A 11 22.80 -0.39 10.72
CA THR A 11 23.43 -0.99 11.89
C THR A 11 22.45 -1.57 12.90
N SER A 12 21.13 -1.41 12.69
CA SER A 12 20.12 -1.92 13.62
C SER A 12 20.21 -3.44 13.68
N ALA A 13 20.06 -3.99 14.88
CA ALA A 13 19.65 -5.38 15.01
C ALA A 13 18.29 -5.60 14.31
N PRO A 14 17.93 -6.85 13.94
CA PRO A 14 16.63 -7.14 13.35
C PRO A 14 15.49 -6.57 14.21
N PRO A 15 14.60 -5.75 13.63
CA PRO A 15 13.55 -5.11 14.41
C PRO A 15 12.51 -6.14 14.84
N TYR A 16 11.83 -5.87 15.95
CA TYR A 16 10.75 -6.71 16.45
C TYR A 16 9.57 -5.88 16.93
N PHE A 17 8.39 -6.48 16.89
CA PHE A 17 7.19 -5.87 17.46
C PHE A 17 7.10 -6.22 18.94
N ALA A 18 7.27 -5.21 19.79
CA ALA A 18 6.92 -5.33 21.20
C ALA A 18 5.39 -5.25 21.32
N PRO A 19 4.72 -6.27 21.89
CA PRO A 19 3.28 -6.26 22.05
C PRO A 19 2.86 -5.14 23.00
N SER A 20 1.69 -4.56 22.76
CA SER A 20 1.11 -3.59 23.68
C SER A 20 0.79 -4.23 25.03
N THR A 21 1.01 -3.48 26.12
CA THR A 21 0.33 -3.75 27.39
C THR A 21 -1.16 -3.43 27.24
N GLY A 22 -2.04 -4.30 27.72
CA GLY A 22 -3.49 -4.13 27.60
C GLY A 22 -3.98 -2.87 28.33
N GLY A 23 -4.95 -2.18 27.72
CA GLY A 23 -5.50 -0.91 28.19
C GLY A 23 -6.02 -0.06 27.02
N SER A 24 -6.59 1.11 27.32
CA SER A 24 -7.12 2.06 26.33
C SER A 24 -6.06 2.57 25.33
N ASP A 25 -4.78 2.49 25.68
CA ASP A 25 -3.65 2.97 24.87
C ASP A 25 -2.82 1.83 24.26
N ALA A 26 -3.43 0.66 24.06
CA ALA A 26 -2.75 -0.51 23.52
C ALA A 26 -2.20 -0.21 22.10
N ARG A 27 -0.89 0.07 22.00
CA ARG A 27 -0.16 0.20 20.74
C ARG A 27 1.08 -0.70 20.76
N SER A 28 1.16 -1.60 19.79
CA SER A 28 2.40 -2.32 19.53
C SER A 28 3.48 -1.32 19.11
N THR A 29 4.68 -1.50 19.64
CA THR A 29 5.84 -0.66 19.30
C THR A 29 6.77 -1.47 18.42
N LEU A 30 7.10 -0.96 17.24
CA LEU A 30 8.19 -1.50 16.45
C LEU A 30 9.51 -1.04 17.08
N VAL A 31 10.23 -1.97 17.69
CA VAL A 31 11.52 -1.74 18.34
C VAL A 31 12.64 -2.03 17.34
N GLY A 32 13.56 -1.08 17.22
CA GLY A 32 14.71 -1.11 16.34
C GLY A 32 15.40 0.24 16.36
N ASP A 33 16.62 0.31 15.84
CA ASP A 33 17.31 1.58 15.65
C ASP A 33 16.86 2.17 14.33
N PHE A 34 16.40 3.42 14.37
CA PHE A 34 15.89 4.11 13.20
C PHE A 34 16.59 5.43 13.02
N GLU A 35 16.75 5.82 11.77
CA GLU A 35 17.32 7.11 11.41
C GLU A 35 16.43 7.85 10.42
N MET A 36 16.54 9.17 10.45
CA MET A 36 15.83 10.03 9.52
C MET A 36 16.73 10.32 8.33
N ARG A 37 16.29 9.96 7.13
CA ARG A 37 17.00 10.24 5.87
C ARG A 37 16.24 11.26 5.05
N ASP A 38 16.94 12.25 4.52
CA ASP A 38 16.38 13.19 3.54
C ASP A 38 16.41 12.54 2.15
N VAL A 39 15.23 12.22 1.62
CA VAL A 39 15.08 11.55 0.34
C VAL A 39 14.35 12.44 -0.65
N GLU A 40 14.57 12.16 -1.92
CA GLU A 40 13.74 12.70 -2.99
C GLU A 40 12.45 11.88 -3.10
N ILE A 41 11.33 12.57 -3.24
CA ILE A 41 10.00 11.99 -3.47
C ILE A 41 9.53 12.47 -4.83
N ILE A 42 9.28 11.53 -5.73
CA ILE A 42 8.97 11.75 -7.14
C ILE A 42 7.58 11.18 -7.43
N ASP A 43 6.82 11.85 -8.30
CA ASP A 43 5.59 11.27 -8.85
C ASP A 43 5.94 10.24 -9.91
N ALA A 44 5.80 8.96 -9.55
CA ALA A 44 6.13 7.85 -10.45
C ALA A 44 5.27 7.84 -11.73
N ARG A 45 4.09 8.46 -11.75
CA ARG A 45 3.22 8.55 -12.94
C ARG A 45 3.77 9.50 -14.01
N ALA A 46 4.70 10.39 -13.63
CA ALA A 46 5.32 11.36 -14.53
C ALA A 46 6.66 10.88 -15.10
N LEU A 47 7.11 9.68 -14.71
CA LEU A 47 8.36 9.10 -15.17
C LEU A 47 8.15 8.29 -16.47
N ASP A 48 9.12 8.35 -17.37
CA ASP A 48 9.20 7.50 -18.58
C ASP A 48 9.85 6.16 -18.24
N GLU A 49 9.41 5.55 -17.14
CA GLU A 49 9.93 4.30 -16.58
C GLU A 49 8.79 3.29 -16.43
N VAL A 50 9.08 2.03 -16.73
CA VAL A 50 8.12 0.93 -16.56
C VAL A 50 8.41 0.21 -15.25
N PHE A 51 7.56 0.45 -14.25
CA PHE A 51 7.60 -0.26 -12.98
C PHE A 51 6.97 -1.64 -13.12
N SER A 52 7.52 -2.63 -12.40
CA SER A 52 7.03 -4.00 -12.38
C SER A 52 7.09 -4.56 -10.97
N LEU A 53 6.10 -5.39 -10.64
CA LEU A 53 5.96 -5.95 -9.29
C LEU A 53 7.20 -6.76 -8.87
N ASP A 54 7.75 -7.58 -9.76
CA ASP A 54 8.88 -8.48 -9.45
C ASP A 54 10.20 -7.73 -9.20
N THR A 55 10.41 -6.60 -9.85
CA THR A 55 11.67 -5.84 -9.74
C THR A 55 11.58 -4.73 -8.69
N HIS A 56 10.45 -4.04 -8.64
CA HIS A 56 10.28 -2.82 -7.84
C HIS A 56 9.43 -3.03 -6.58
N GLY A 57 8.74 -4.16 -6.47
CA GLY A 57 7.77 -4.41 -5.40
C GLY A 57 6.44 -3.66 -5.57
N PHE A 58 6.26 -2.95 -6.69
CA PHE A 58 5.02 -2.31 -7.10
C PHE A 58 4.95 -2.17 -8.62
N GLU A 59 3.75 -1.94 -9.16
CA GLU A 59 3.51 -1.70 -10.57
C GLU A 59 2.46 -0.59 -10.75
N LEU A 60 2.63 0.25 -11.76
CA LEU A 60 1.64 1.25 -12.14
C LEU A 60 0.79 0.72 -13.29
N ARG A 61 -0.53 0.69 -13.09
CA ARG A 61 -1.50 0.41 -14.16
C ARG A 61 -2.57 1.48 -14.22
N THR A 62 -2.93 1.86 -15.43
CA THR A 62 -4.07 2.75 -15.67
C THR A 62 -5.34 1.92 -15.78
N LEU A 63 -6.34 2.29 -14.99
CA LEU A 63 -7.67 1.71 -15.04
C LEU A 63 -8.69 2.80 -15.38
N PRO A 64 -9.85 2.44 -15.94
CA PRO A 64 -10.98 3.36 -16.04
C PRO A 64 -11.41 3.85 -14.65
N GLU A 65 -12.00 5.05 -14.58
CA GLU A 65 -12.57 5.52 -13.33
C GLU A 65 -13.69 4.58 -12.84
N ALA A 66 -13.74 4.36 -11.53
CA ALA A 66 -14.69 3.45 -10.90
C ALA A 66 -16.07 4.09 -10.63
N GLY A 67 -16.24 5.39 -10.90
CA GLY A 67 -17.42 6.17 -10.51
C GLY A 67 -17.32 6.73 -9.09
N ASP A 68 -18.47 6.86 -8.42
CA ASP A 68 -18.58 7.39 -7.06
C ASP A 68 -18.27 6.32 -6.00
N LEU A 69 -17.12 6.44 -5.34
CA LEU A 69 -16.70 5.52 -4.27
C LEU A 69 -17.47 5.70 -2.94
N TYR A 70 -18.45 6.60 -2.89
CA TYR A 70 -19.45 6.68 -1.80
C TYR A 70 -20.76 5.99 -2.17
N ASN A 71 -20.95 5.63 -3.44
CA ASN A 71 -22.12 4.89 -3.91
C ASN A 71 -21.83 3.38 -3.92
N GLN A 72 -22.63 2.64 -3.17
CA GLN A 72 -22.53 1.19 -3.05
C GLN A 72 -22.63 0.45 -4.40
N ASP A 73 -23.48 0.92 -5.32
CA ASP A 73 -23.63 0.30 -6.64
C ASP A 73 -22.36 0.51 -7.48
N ASP A 74 -21.76 1.69 -7.44
CA ASP A 74 -20.51 1.98 -8.15
C ASP A 74 -19.34 1.15 -7.57
N ILE A 75 -19.29 0.97 -6.25
CA ILE A 75 -18.29 0.10 -5.60
C ILE A 75 -18.46 -1.35 -6.08
N THR A 76 -19.65 -1.92 -5.90
CA THR A 76 -19.88 -3.35 -6.12
C THR A 76 -19.90 -3.74 -7.60
N GLN A 77 -20.41 -2.87 -8.46
CA GLN A 77 -20.61 -3.16 -9.89
C GLN A 77 -19.45 -2.67 -10.77
N ARG A 78 -18.61 -1.73 -10.30
CA ARG A 78 -17.48 -1.22 -11.08
C ARG A 78 -16.14 -1.38 -10.37
N HIS A 79 -15.98 -0.80 -9.18
CA HIS A 79 -14.70 -0.78 -8.49
C HIS A 79 -14.17 -2.17 -8.16
N GLU A 80 -15.02 -3.02 -7.54
CA GLU A 80 -14.65 -4.38 -7.16
C GLU A 80 -14.26 -5.24 -8.39
N PRO A 81 -15.06 -5.30 -9.47
CA PRO A 81 -14.65 -5.96 -10.70
C PRO A 81 -13.31 -5.47 -11.27
N GLN A 82 -13.09 -4.15 -11.30
CA GLN A 82 -11.84 -3.56 -11.77
C GLN A 82 -10.64 -3.98 -10.92
N CYS A 83 -10.77 -3.95 -9.59
CA CYS A 83 -9.74 -4.42 -8.66
C CYS A 83 -9.43 -5.91 -8.87
N ARG A 84 -10.46 -6.73 -9.10
CA ARG A 84 -10.30 -8.16 -9.38
C ARG A 84 -9.51 -8.41 -10.66
N GLU A 85 -9.87 -7.72 -11.73
CA GLU A 85 -9.18 -7.80 -13.02
C GLU A 85 -7.74 -7.29 -12.93
N LEU A 86 -7.52 -6.19 -12.22
CA LEU A 86 -6.19 -5.62 -11.97
C LEU A 86 -5.27 -6.65 -11.30
N VAL A 87 -5.69 -7.20 -10.16
CA VAL A 87 -4.87 -8.15 -9.41
C VAL A 87 -4.65 -9.43 -10.18
N THR A 88 -5.70 -9.96 -10.84
CA THR A 88 -5.60 -11.19 -11.64
C THR A 88 -4.62 -11.01 -12.80
N SER A 89 -4.71 -9.91 -13.55
CA SER A 89 -3.87 -9.65 -14.71
C SER A 89 -2.42 -9.27 -14.35
N ALA A 90 -2.20 -8.63 -13.21
CA ALA A 90 -0.86 -8.28 -12.74
C ALA A 90 -0.10 -9.47 -12.15
N THR A 91 -0.80 -10.39 -11.46
CA THR A 91 -0.15 -11.47 -10.69
C THR A 91 -0.29 -12.86 -11.31
N GLY A 92 -1.20 -13.05 -12.25
CA GLY A 92 -1.56 -14.38 -12.76
C GLY A 92 -2.33 -15.24 -11.75
N ALA A 93 -2.90 -14.63 -10.71
CA ALA A 93 -3.65 -15.35 -9.69
C ALA A 93 -4.82 -16.16 -10.31
N SER A 94 -4.95 -17.43 -9.90
CA SER A 94 -6.07 -18.28 -10.33
C SER A 94 -7.40 -17.90 -9.66
N ARG A 95 -7.35 -17.13 -8.57
CA ARG A 95 -8.53 -16.66 -7.84
C ARG A 95 -8.19 -15.42 -7.03
N VAL A 96 -9.06 -14.42 -7.11
CA VAL A 96 -8.98 -13.17 -6.34
C VAL A 96 -10.26 -13.00 -5.52
N HIS A 97 -10.13 -12.59 -4.26
CA HIS A 97 -11.23 -12.28 -3.35
C HIS A 97 -11.04 -10.89 -2.79
N ILE A 98 -12.13 -10.12 -2.74
CA ILE A 98 -12.14 -8.78 -2.17
C ILE A 98 -12.89 -8.87 -0.84
N PHE A 99 -12.29 -8.33 0.22
CA PHE A 99 -12.80 -8.38 1.58
C PHE A 99 -12.33 -7.15 2.37
N ASP A 100 -12.86 -6.97 3.58
CA ASP A 100 -12.55 -5.84 4.49
C ASP A 100 -12.87 -4.45 3.90
N HIS A 101 -14.02 -4.34 3.24
CA HIS A 101 -14.47 -3.06 2.72
C HIS A 101 -14.73 -2.09 3.87
N THR A 102 -13.93 -1.03 3.94
CA THR A 102 -14.17 0.09 4.85
C THR A 102 -15.00 1.14 4.11
N TRP A 103 -16.31 1.15 4.35
CA TRP A 103 -17.20 2.15 3.76
C TRP A 103 -17.14 3.42 4.60
N ARG A 104 -16.87 4.54 3.93
CA ARG A 104 -16.96 5.85 4.57
C ARG A 104 -18.37 6.37 4.31
N SER A 105 -19.19 6.38 5.36
CA SER A 105 -20.50 7.05 5.41
C SER A 105 -20.34 8.56 5.59
#